data_AF-A0A9P0KB81-F1
#
_entry.id   AF-A0A9P0KB81-F1
#
_cell.length_a   1.000
_cell.length_b   1.000
_cell.length_c   1.000
_cell.angle_alpha   90.00
_cell.angle_beta   90.00
_cell.angle_gamma   90.00
#
_symmetry.space_group_name_H-M   'P 1'
#
loop_
_entity.id
_entity.type
_entity.pdbx_description
1 polymer ?
#
loop_
_entity_poly.entity_id
_entity_poly.type
_entity_poly.pdbx_seq_one_letter_code
_entity_poly.pdbx_strand_id
1 'polypeptide(L)' 'MALQEASEAYLIGLFEDTNLCAIHAMRVTIMPKDIQLARREKPFKCPHCPLAARERSTLR' A
#
# COMPACT_ATOMS: atom_id res chain seq x y z
N MET A 1 -18.24 9.86 17.89
CA MET A 1 -18.23 10.05 16.43
C MET A 1 -16.81 10.24 15.90
N ALA A 2 -15.99 11.13 16.48
CA ALA A 2 -14.62 11.37 16.02
C ALA A 2 -13.74 10.11 15.80
N LEU A 3 -13.77 9.11 16.70
CA LEU A 3 -12.97 7.88 16.51
C LEU A 3 -13.47 7.01 15.36
N GLN A 4 -14.78 6.98 15.11
CA GLN A 4 -15.34 6.23 13.98
C GLN A 4 -14.94 6.90 12.66
N GLU A 5 -15.13 8.22 12.57
CA GLU A 5 -14.75 9.02 11.40
C GLU A 5 -13.26 8.93 11.10
N ALA A 6 -12.41 9.00 12.14
CA ALA A 6 -10.97 8.80 12.01
C ALA A 6 -10.62 7.39 11.53
N SER A 7 -11.32 6.36 12.04
CA SER A 7 -11.12 4.97 11.62
C SER A 7 -11.56 4.76 10.17
N GLU A 8 -12.67 5.35 9.76
CA GLU A 8 -13.19 5.27 8.39
C GLU A 8 -12.26 5.97 7.41
N ALA A 9 -11.83 7.20 7.70
CA ALA A 9 -10.87 7.94 6.88
C ALA A 9 -9.55 7.17 6.73
N TYR A 10 -9.06 6.55 7.80
CA TYR A 10 -7.86 5.71 7.75
C TYR A 10 -8.07 4.47 6.87
N LEU A 11 -9.19 3.76 7.03
CA LEU A 11 -9.49 2.56 6.25
C LEU A 11 -9.67 2.89 4.76
N ILE A 12 -10.34 4.00 4.43
CA ILE A 12 -10.50 4.46 3.04
C ILE A 12 -9.13 4.67 2.40
N GLY A 13 -8.26 5.48 3.00
CA GLY A 13 -6.92 5.74 2.45
C GLY A 13 -6.07 4.47 2.35
N LEU A 14 -6.14 3.59 3.37
CA LEU A 14 -5.42 2.32 3.34
C LEU A 14 -5.90 1.40 2.19
N PHE A 15 -7.21 1.33 1.95
CA PHE A 15 -7.75 0.50 0.87
C PHE A 15 -7.50 1.09 -0.52
N GLU A 16 -7.42 2.42 -0.66
CA GLU A 16 -6.96 3.07 -1.91
C GLU A 16 -5.53 2.63 -2.26
N ASP A 17 -4.60 2.73 -1.32
CA ASP A 17 -3.20 2.28 -1.50
C ASP A 17 -3.11 0.77 -1.77
N THR A 18 -3.91 -0.03 -1.06
CA THR A 18 -3.99 -1.48 -1.24
C THR A 18 -4.52 -1.86 -2.62
N ASN A 19 -5.53 -1.13 -3.12
CA ASN A 19 -6.08 -1.32 -4.45
C ASN A 19 -5.05 -1.00 -5.55
N LEU A 20 -4.27 0.07 -5.37
CA LEU A 20 -3.16 0.39 -6.27
C LEU A 20 -2.13 -0.76 -6.33
N CYS A 21 -1.81 -1.39 -5.19
CA CYS A 21 -0.94 -2.55 -5.13
C CYS A 21 -1.51 -3.77 -5.86
N ALA A 22 -2.82 -4.01 -5.76
CA ALA A 22 -3.50 -5.09 -6.47
C ALA A 22 -3.50 -4.88 -7.99
N ILE A 23 -3.85 -3.66 -8.44
CA ILE A 23 -3.84 -3.26 -9.85
C ILE A 23 -2.43 -3.32 -10.45
N HIS A 24 -1.43 -2.87 -9.69
CA HIS A 24 -0.03 -2.96 -10.10
C HIS A 24 0.41 -4.41 -10.38
N ALA A 25 -0.15 -5.37 -9.65
CA ALA A 25 0.07 -6.79 -9.85
C ALA A 25 -0.94 -7.45 -10.82
N MET A 26 -1.68 -6.65 -11.62
CA MET A 26 -2.71 -7.10 -12.56
C MET A 26 -3.79 -7.99 -11.92
N ARG A 27 -4.17 -7.70 -10.67
CA ARG A 27 -5.23 -8.40 -9.95
C ARG A 27 -6.37 -7.44 -9.65
N VAL A 28 -7.59 -7.99 -9.65
CA VAL A 28 -8.81 -7.29 -9.24
C VAL A 28 -9.14 -7.55 -7.76
N THR A 29 -8.61 -8.64 -7.20
CA THR A 29 -8.83 -9.04 -5.81
C THR A 29 -7.68 -8.59 -4.91
N ILE A 30 -8.01 -7.85 -3.86
CA ILE A 30 -7.10 -7.47 -2.78
C ILE A 30 -6.69 -8.71 -1.97
N MET A 31 -5.40 -8.83 -1.68
CA MET A 31 -4.82 -9.91 -0.89
C MET A 31 -4.05 -9.34 0.32
N PRO A 32 -3.81 -10.14 1.37
CA PRO A 32 -3.05 -9.68 2.54
C PRO A 32 -1.68 -9.07 2.23
N LYS A 33 -1.01 -9.55 1.17
CA LYS A 33 0.26 -9.00 0.68
C LYS A 33 0.16 -7.55 0.19
N ASP A 34 -1.00 -7.13 -0.32
CA ASP A 34 -1.23 -5.76 -0.78
C ASP A 34 -1.34 -4.81 0.42
N ILE A 35 -2.03 -5.26 1.47
CA ILE A 35 -2.18 -4.51 2.73
C ILE A 35 -0.82 -4.41 3.43
N GLN A 36 -0.06 -5.50 3.47
CA GLN A 36 1.30 -5.51 4.02
C GLN A 36 2.21 -4.54 3.27
N LEU A 37 2.12 -4.50 1.94
CA LEU A 37 2.88 -3.58 1.10
C LEU A 37 2.46 -2.11 1.31
N ALA A 38 1.16 -1.82 1.33
CA ALA A 38 0.62 -0.49 1.59
C ALA A 38 1.02 0.05 2.97
N ARG A 39 1.02 -0.82 3.99
CA ARG A 39 1.49 -0.50 5.36
C ARG A 39 3.01 -0.47 5.49
N ARG A 40 3.76 -0.75 4.42
CA ARG A 40 5.23 -0.84 4.40
C ARG A 40 5.78 -1.88 5.38
N GLU A 41 4.98 -2.90 5.68
CA GLU A 41 5.34 -4.01 6.55
C GLU A 41 6.10 -5.04 5.71
N LYS A 42 7.43 -4.88 5.71
CA LYS A 42 8.46 -5.68 4.99
C LYS A 42 8.71 -5.25 3.53
N PRO A 43 9.95 -5.41 3.03
CA PRO A 43 10.29 -5.06 1.66
C PRO A 43 9.78 -6.17 0.73
N PHE A 44 8.47 -6.21 0.49
CA PHE A 44 7.93 -7.02 -0.59
C PHE A 44 8.41 -6.40 -1.90
N LYS A 45 9.48 -6.98 -2.47
CA LYS A 45 9.95 -6.59 -3.79
C LYS A 45 8.90 -7.01 -4.80
N CYS A 46 8.25 -6.04 -5.46
CA CYS A 46 7.42 -6.35 -6.60
C CYS A 46 8.33 -6.97 -7.69
N PRO A 47 8.06 -8.20 -8.16
CA PRO A 47 8.87 -8.82 -9.21
C PRO A 47 8.68 -8.12 -10.57
N HIS A 48 7.65 -7.27 -10.70
CA HIS A 48 7.29 -6.57 -11.93
C HIS A 48 7.78 -5.12 -11.97
N CYS A 49 8.43 -4.60 -10.92
CA CYS A 49 8.94 -3.23 -10.92
C CYS A 49 10.16 -3.08 -9.99
N PRO A 50 11.24 -2.38 -10.41
CA PRO A 50 12.37 -2.06 -9.52
C PRO A 50 12.02 -1.07 -8.39
N LEU A 51 10.78 -0.55 -8.35
CA LEU A 51 10.35 0.52 -7.43
C LEU A 51 10.11 0.08 -5.97
N ALA A 52 10.37 -1.18 -5.61
CA ALA A 52 10.23 -1.61 -4.21
C ALA A 52 11.33 -1.09 -3.28
N ALA A 53 12.35 -0.43 -3.81
CA ALA A 53 13.32 0.33 -3.05
C ALA A 53 13.54 1.67 -3.76
N ARG A 54 12.57 2.59 -3.73
CA ARG A 54 12.99 3.99 -3.77
C ARG A 54 13.71 4.21 -2.45
N GLU A 55 15.03 4.02 -2.50
CA GLU A 55 15.94 4.44 -1.47
C GLU A 55 15.49 5.81 -0.98
N ARG A 56 15.61 6.02 0.32
CA ARG A 56 15.56 7.33 0.97
C ARG A 56 16.75 8.19 0.52
N SER A 57 17.07 8.21 -0.77
CA SER A 57 18.11 9.02 -1.36
C SER A 57 17.46 10.29 -1.90
N THR A 58 17.78 11.40 -1.22
CA THR A 58 17.53 12.81 -1.57
C THR A 58 16.13 13.39 -1.34
N LEU A 59 15.74 13.51 -0.06
CA LEU A 59 15.23 14.80 0.42
C LEU A 59 16.46 15.64 0.76
N ARG A 60 16.78 16.62 -0.09
CA ARG A 60 17.67 17.73 0.27
C ARG A 60 16.92 18.68 1.19
#